data_AF-A0A846XUL7-F1
#
_entry.id   AF-A0A846XUL7-F1
#
_cell.length_a   1.000
_cell.length_b   1.000
_cell.length_c   1.000
_cell.angle_alpha   90.00
_cell.angle_beta   90.00
_cell.angle_gamma   90.00
#
_symmetry.space_group_name_H-M   'P 1'
#
loop_
_entity.id
_entity.type
_entity.pdbx_description
1 polymer ?
#
loop_
_entity_poly.entity_id
_entity_poly.type
_entity_poly.pdbx_seq_one_letter_code
_entity_poly.pdbx_strand_id
1 'polypeptide(L)'
;MSDSGGTPPGPGQEFSIVPEQVRDVGTYVYGLADTLAGALDSAAKEVAELLTSSWTGDYADEFSEGWNEVHDGGRQIFTALTGMAEKLGVTAETFAATDEASAAELGIPKLNWS
;
A
#
# COMPACT_ATOMS: atom_id res chain seq x y z
N MET A 1 -15.06 22.31 -19.88
CA MET A 1 -15.31 21.34 -18.78
C MET A 1 -14.60 20.07 -19.18
N SER A 2 -13.67 19.65 -18.32
CA SER A 2 -12.61 18.69 -18.58
C SER A 2 -13.14 17.29 -18.83
N ASP A 3 -12.75 16.72 -19.96
CA ASP A 3 -12.82 15.28 -20.18
C ASP A 3 -11.38 14.78 -20.15
N SER A 4 -10.86 14.55 -18.93
CA SER A 4 -9.60 13.83 -18.74
C SER A 4 -9.87 12.33 -18.81
N GLY A 5 -10.46 11.89 -19.93
CA GLY A 5 -10.48 10.48 -20.31
C GLY A 5 -9.08 10.13 -20.79
N GLY A 6 -8.32 9.42 -19.96
CA GLY A 6 -6.98 8.96 -20.32
C GLY A 6 -6.98 8.26 -21.67
N THR A 7 -6.20 8.79 -22.62
CA THR A 7 -6.06 8.20 -23.94
C THR A 7 -5.43 6.81 -23.80
N PRO A 8 -6.01 5.75 -24.37
CA PRO A 8 -5.37 4.44 -24.36
C PRO A 8 -4.00 4.55 -25.06
N PRO A 9 -2.94 3.94 -24.50
CA PRO A 9 -1.62 4.04 -25.08
C PRO A 9 -1.61 3.49 -26.51
N GLY A 10 -0.99 4.24 -27.41
CA GLY A 10 -0.87 3.86 -28.81
C GLY A 10 0.03 2.63 -28.97
N PRO A 11 -0.19 1.78 -29.99
CA PRO A 11 0.68 0.63 -30.25
C PRO A 11 2.13 1.10 -30.41
N GLY A 12 3.02 0.64 -29.53
CA GLY A 12 4.44 0.98 -29.52
C GLY A 12 4.91 1.93 -28.42
N GLN A 13 4.08 2.29 -27.43
CA GLN A 13 4.61 2.96 -26.22
C GLN A 13 5.45 1.97 -25.39
N GLU A 14 6.76 2.22 -25.31
CA GLU A 14 7.66 1.54 -24.38
C GLU A 14 7.21 1.80 -22.94
N PHE A 15 6.68 0.77 -22.29
CA PHE A 15 6.42 0.78 -20.85
C PHE A 15 7.63 0.16 -20.15
N SER A 16 8.54 1.01 -19.66
CA SER A 16 9.70 0.56 -18.90
C SER A 16 9.29 0.35 -17.44
N ILE A 17 9.14 -0.92 -17.04
CA ILE A 17 9.04 -1.32 -15.63
C ILE A 17 10.43 -1.69 -15.15
N VAL A 18 10.84 -1.14 -14.01
CA VAL A 18 12.03 -1.60 -13.29
C VAL A 18 11.55 -2.37 -12.06
N PRO A 19 11.61 -3.72 -12.06
CA PRO A 19 11.04 -4.55 -10.98
C PRO A 19 11.53 -4.17 -9.58
N GLU A 20 12.81 -3.81 -9.46
CA GLU A 20 13.41 -3.37 -8.19
C GLU A 20 12.70 -2.11 -7.65
N GLN A 21 12.40 -1.12 -8.51
CA GLN A 21 11.70 0.09 -8.09
C GLN A 21 10.26 -0.20 -7.65
N VAL A 22 9.57 -1.13 -8.33
CA VAL A 22 8.22 -1.56 -7.94
C VAL A 22 8.25 -2.25 -6.57
N ARG A 23 9.27 -3.09 -6.32
CA ARG A 23 9.49 -3.73 -5.02
C ARG A 23 9.80 -2.72 -3.91
N ASP A 24 10.61 -1.71 -4.20
CA ASP A 24 10.95 -0.66 -3.25
C ASP A 24 9.71 0.15 -2.85
N VAL A 25 8.86 0.52 -3.81
CA VAL A 25 7.58 1.19 -3.54
C VAL A 25 6.66 0.28 -2.70
N GLY A 26 6.54 -1.00 -3.04
CA GLY A 26 5.77 -1.95 -2.25
C GLY A 26 6.26 -2.03 -0.79
N THR A 27 7.57 -2.14 -0.59
CA THR A 27 8.19 -2.19 0.74
C THR A 27 7.93 -0.91 1.54
N TYR A 28 8.08 0.26 0.89
CA TYR A 28 7.81 1.55 1.51
C TYR A 28 6.34 1.69 1.95
N VAL A 29 5.39 1.34 1.07
CA VAL A 29 3.96 1.42 1.37
C VAL A 29 3.57 0.48 2.51
N TYR A 30 4.14 -0.73 2.54
CA TYR A 30 3.93 -1.66 3.65
C TYR A 30 4.42 -1.08 4.99
N GLY A 31 5.65 -0.56 5.02
CA GLY A 31 6.22 0.04 6.25
C GLY A 31 5.44 1.25 6.74
N LEU A 32 4.93 2.08 5.81
CA LEU A 32 4.04 3.19 6.15
C LEU A 32 2.72 2.69 6.75
N ALA A 33 2.08 1.69 6.15
CA ALA A 33 0.84 1.11 6.65
C ALA A 33 1.00 0.53 8.07
N ASP A 34 2.09 -0.21 8.30
CA ASP A 34 2.43 -0.79 9.60
C ASP A 34 2.66 0.29 10.68
N THR A 35 3.43 1.33 10.34
CA THR A 35 3.69 2.46 11.24
C THR A 35 2.39 3.18 11.63
N LEU A 36 1.52 3.44 10.65
CA LEU A 36 0.25 4.14 10.88
C LEU A 36 -0.72 3.28 11.69
N ALA A 37 -0.77 1.97 11.45
CA ALA A 37 -1.57 1.04 12.24
C ALA A 37 -1.12 1.04 13.72
N GLY A 38 0.18 0.96 13.98
CA GLY A 38 0.71 1.04 15.34
C GLY A 38 0.42 2.37 16.03
N ALA A 39 0.51 3.48 15.30
CA ALA A 39 0.15 4.80 15.84
C ALA A 39 -1.34 4.90 16.18
N LEU A 40 -2.22 4.36 15.33
CA LEU A 40 -3.66 4.35 15.56
C LEU A 40 -4.03 3.47 16.77
N ASP A 41 -3.39 2.31 16.94
CA ASP A 41 -3.57 1.44 18.11
C ASP A 41 -3.09 2.13 19.41
N SER A 42 -2.04 2.95 19.35
CA SER A 42 -1.60 3.75 20.49
C SER A 42 -2.66 4.79 20.87
N ALA A 43 -3.15 5.54 19.89
CA ALA A 43 -4.20 6.53 20.10
C ALA A 43 -5.51 5.90 20.63
N ALA A 44 -5.85 4.69 20.15
CA ALA A 44 -7.02 3.96 20.64
C ALA A 44 -6.93 3.65 22.15
N LYS A 45 -5.74 3.33 22.66
CA LYS A 45 -5.53 3.12 24.11
C LYS A 45 -5.71 4.40 24.89
N GLU A 46 -5.11 5.50 24.43
CA GLU A 46 -5.23 6.82 25.07
C GLU A 46 -6.69 7.30 25.12
N VAL A 47 -7.43 7.11 24.01
CA VAL A 47 -8.87 7.45 23.95
C VAL A 47 -9.68 6.57 24.90
N ALA A 48 -9.41 5.26 24.96
CA ALA A 48 -10.09 4.37 25.89
C ALA A 48 -9.84 4.77 27.36
N GLU A 49 -8.61 5.14 27.72
CA GLU A 49 -8.28 5.64 29.07
C GLU A 49 -9.01 6.96 29.39
N LEU A 50 -9.08 7.88 28.43
CA LEU A 50 -9.79 9.15 28.59
C LEU A 50 -11.29 8.93 28.86
N LEU A 51 -11.94 8.09 28.06
CA LEU A 51 -13.38 7.82 28.13
C LEU A 51 -13.78 6.96 29.35
N THR A 52 -12.86 6.16 29.90
CA THR A 52 -13.13 5.32 31.08
C THR A 52 -12.79 5.99 32.40
N SER A 53 -11.92 6.99 32.41
CA SER A 53 -11.42 7.60 33.66
C SER A 53 -12.36 8.65 34.26
N SER A 54 -12.74 9.67 33.49
CA SER A 54 -13.44 10.83 34.06
C SER A 54 -14.27 11.65 33.08
N TRP A 55 -14.02 11.54 31.77
CA TRP A 55 -14.81 12.26 30.79
C TRP A 55 -16.06 11.47 30.43
N THR A 56 -17.22 12.01 30.81
CA THR A 56 -18.53 11.37 30.63
C THR A 56 -19.58 12.39 30.21
N GLY A 57 -20.75 11.90 29.76
CA GLY A 57 -21.87 12.71 29.29
C GLY A 57 -21.91 12.88 27.78
N ASP A 58 -22.93 13.56 27.27
CA ASP A 58 -23.29 13.59 25.84
C ASP A 58 -22.13 13.92 24.89
N TYR A 59 -21.24 14.85 25.28
CA TYR A 59 -20.07 15.19 24.46
C TYR A 59 -18.99 14.10 24.42
N ALA A 60 -18.85 13.32 25.50
CA ALA A 60 -17.95 12.16 25.52
C ALA A 60 -18.51 11.05 24.63
N ASP A 61 -19.83 10.86 24.61
CA ASP A 61 -20.51 9.89 23.76
C ASP A 61 -20.36 10.28 22.27
N GLU A 62 -20.64 11.53 21.91
CA GLU A 62 -20.48 12.04 20.53
C GLU A 62 -19.02 11.94 20.05
N PHE A 63 -18.06 12.24 20.93
CA PHE A 63 -16.65 12.04 20.63
C PHE A 63 -16.31 10.56 20.43
N SER A 64 -16.83 9.66 21.27
CA SER A 64 -16.59 8.22 21.15
C SER A 64 -17.11 7.67 19.83
N GLU A 65 -18.30 8.10 19.39
CA GLU A 65 -18.85 7.74 18.09
C GLU A 65 -17.95 8.22 16.94
N GLY A 66 -17.59 9.50 16.91
CA GLY A 66 -16.70 10.04 15.89
C GLY A 66 -15.31 9.40 15.89
N TRP A 67 -14.76 9.10 17.07
CA TRP A 67 -13.51 8.37 17.19
C TRP A 67 -13.59 6.96 16.61
N ASN A 68 -14.68 6.23 16.86
CA ASN A 68 -14.86 4.90 16.31
C ASN A 68 -14.89 4.93 14.77
N GLU A 69 -15.55 5.93 14.17
CA GLU A 69 -15.55 6.10 12.72
C GLU A 69 -14.14 6.37 12.16
N VAL A 70 -13.38 7.27 12.80
CA VAL A 70 -11.99 7.58 12.41
C VAL A 70 -11.10 6.35 12.54
N HIS A 71 -11.22 5.63 13.65
CA HIS A 71 -10.43 4.42 13.92
C HIS A 71 -10.73 3.33 12.89
N ASP A 72 -12.00 3.05 12.61
CA ASP A 72 -12.38 2.03 11.65
C ASP A 72 -12.02 2.42 10.21
N GLY A 73 -12.23 3.68 9.83
CA GLY A 73 -11.79 4.21 8.54
C GLY A 73 -10.27 4.14 8.36
N GLY A 74 -9.51 4.51 9.40
CA GLY A 74 -8.05 4.40 9.41
C GLY A 74 -7.58 2.97 9.19
N ARG A 75 -8.14 2.00 9.92
CA ARG A 75 -7.81 0.57 9.73
C ARG A 75 -8.12 0.07 8.32
N GLN A 76 -9.23 0.50 7.73
CA GLN A 76 -9.56 0.14 6.34
C GLN A 76 -8.54 0.69 5.34
N ILE A 77 -8.11 1.94 5.49
CA ILE A 77 -7.08 2.55 4.65
C ILE A 77 -5.77 1.78 4.78
N PHE A 78 -5.33 1.45 6.00
CA PHE A 78 -4.07 0.74 6.20
C PHE A 78 -4.12 -0.67 5.64
N THR A 79 -5.25 -1.38 5.80
CA THR A 79 -5.48 -2.67 5.15
C THR A 79 -5.37 -2.58 3.62
N ALA A 80 -5.93 -1.51 3.03
CA ALA A 80 -5.84 -1.29 1.59
C ALA A 80 -4.40 -0.97 1.14
N LEU A 81 -3.65 -0.18 1.92
CA LEU A 81 -2.23 0.09 1.66
C LEU A 81 -1.39 -1.20 1.69
N THR A 82 -1.59 -2.04 2.71
CA THR A 82 -0.92 -3.36 2.79
C THR A 82 -1.26 -4.23 1.57
N GLY A 83 -2.55 -4.31 1.19
CA GLY A 83 -2.96 -5.06 0.00
C GLY A 83 -2.40 -4.50 -1.31
N MET A 84 -2.15 -3.19 -1.40
CA MET A 84 -1.45 -2.60 -2.55
C MET A 84 0.03 -2.97 -2.55
N ALA A 85 0.70 -2.90 -1.39
CA ALA A 85 2.10 -3.30 -1.25
C ALA A 85 2.34 -4.75 -1.69
N GLU A 86 1.47 -5.67 -1.26
CA GLU A 86 1.51 -7.09 -1.66
C GLU A 86 1.39 -7.25 -3.18
N LYS A 87 0.42 -6.57 -3.82
CA LYS A 87 0.22 -6.62 -5.28
C LYS A 87 1.40 -6.05 -6.05
N LEU A 88 2.04 -4.99 -5.55
CA LEU A 88 3.26 -4.44 -6.15
C LEU A 88 4.40 -5.47 -6.10
N GLY A 89 4.57 -6.17 -4.97
CA GLY A 89 5.51 -7.28 -4.85
C GLY A 89 5.27 -8.39 -5.87
N VAL A 90 4.03 -8.88 -5.97
CA VAL A 90 3.63 -9.91 -6.95
C VAL A 90 3.87 -9.45 -8.40
N THR A 91 3.63 -8.17 -8.69
CA THR A 91 3.86 -7.61 -10.03
C THR A 91 5.35 -7.61 -10.38
N ALA A 92 6.22 -7.21 -9.44
CA ALA A 92 7.66 -7.23 -9.64
C ALA A 92 8.19 -8.65 -9.90
N GLU A 93 7.71 -9.65 -9.13
CA GLU A 93 8.09 -11.06 -9.30
C GLU A 93 7.62 -11.61 -10.65
N THR A 94 6.38 -11.32 -11.05
CA THR A 94 5.82 -11.77 -12.34
C THR A 94 6.60 -11.20 -13.52
N PHE A 95 6.99 -9.92 -13.45
CA PHE A 95 7.79 -9.29 -14.49
C PHE A 95 9.18 -9.93 -14.59
N ALA A 96 9.86 -10.14 -13.46
CA ALA A 96 11.17 -10.80 -13.44
C ALA A 96 11.13 -12.22 -14.03
N ALA A 97 10.09 -13.01 -13.71
CA ALA A 97 9.91 -14.34 -14.26
C ALA A 97 9.65 -14.32 -15.78
N THR A 98 8.86 -13.35 -16.27
CA THR A 98 8.58 -13.18 -17.70
C THR A 98 9.83 -12.77 -18.48
N ASP A 99 10.64 -11.87 -17.91
CA ASP A 99 11.92 -11.45 -18.49
C ASP A 99 12.91 -12.62 -18.57
N GLU A 100 13.05 -13.41 -17.50
CA GLU A 100 13.92 -14.60 -17.48
C GLU A 100 13.47 -15.65 -18.52
N ALA A 101 12.16 -15.91 -18.64
CA ALA A 101 11.63 -16.82 -19.64
C ALA A 101 11.89 -16.33 -21.06
N SER A 102 11.67 -15.03 -21.32
CA SER A 102 11.92 -14.42 -22.63
C SER A 102 13.41 -14.46 -23.00
N ALA A 103 14.31 -14.18 -22.06
CA ALA A 103 15.75 -14.27 -22.27
C ALA A 103 16.21 -15.71 -22.57
N ALA A 104 15.59 -16.71 -21.91
CA ALA A 104 15.86 -18.12 -22.16
C ALA A 104 15.38 -18.56 -23.56
N GLU A 105 14.19 -18.13 -24.00
CA GLU A 105 13.68 -18.39 -25.35
C GLU A 105 14.52 -17.74 -26.45
N LEU A 106 15.02 -16.53 -26.20
CA LEU A 106 15.91 -15.82 -27.11
C LEU A 106 17.36 -16.35 -27.08
N GLY A 107 17.67 -17.31 -26.21
CA GLY A 107 19.00 -17.93 -26.09
C GLY A 107 20.07 -16.95 -25.62
N ILE A 108 19.71 -15.90 -24.89
CA ILE A 108 20.67 -14.92 -24.35
C ILE A 108 21.47 -15.61 -23.24
N PRO A 109 22.79 -15.83 -23.40
CA PRO A 109 23.58 -16.53 -22.39
C PRO A 109 23.67 -15.69 -21.10
N LYS A 110 23.45 -16.31 -19.93
CA LYS A 110 23.81 -15.72 -18.63
C LYS A 110 25.33 -15.59 -18.60
N LEU A 111 25.84 -14.36 -18.72
CA LEU A 111 27.27 -14.09 -18.70
C LEU A 111 27.82 -14.40 -17.29
N ASN A 112 28.54 -15.51 -17.16
CA ASN A 112 29.26 -15.87 -15.95
C ASN A 112 30.65 -15.20 -15.96
N TRP A 113 30.73 -13.98 -15.47
CA TRP A 113 32.04 -13.40 -15.18
C TRP A 113 32.60 -14.13 -13.95
N SER A 114 33.67 -14.92 -14.15
CA SER A 114 34.49 -15.50 -13.08
C SER A 114 35.40 -14.45 -12.45
#